data_AF-A0A0D7E193-F1
#
_entry.id   AF-A0A0D7E193-F1
#
_cell.length_a   1.000
_cell.length_b   1.000
_cell.length_c   1.000
_cell.angle_alpha   90.00
_cell.angle_beta   90.00
_cell.angle_gamma   90.00
#
_symmetry.space_group_name_H-M   'P 1'
#
loop_
_entity.id
_entity.type
_entity.pdbx_description
1 polymer ?
#
loop_
_entity_poly.entity_id
_entity_poly.type
_entity_poly.pdbx_seq_one_letter_code
_entity_poly.pdbx_strand_id
1 'polypeptide(L)'
;MTCIRFSEIERYVPALPGLYEIYKDDGTALKVGIGVNLRKRLIQHRKSRQSRLILRAGGDWNNPADVRSAQSILAKHLYFAGSIDGYDLRAEAGRQTFLEERCYIRFRITSSREEARSLERVLEAGGAFPFQGRVNPER
;
A
#
# COMPACT_ATOMS: atom_id res chain seq x y z
N MET A 1 -13.74 -6.01 12.35
CA MET A 1 -12.40 -5.78 11.76
C MET A 1 -11.66 -4.82 12.67
N THR A 2 -10.40 -5.13 13.01
CA THR A 2 -9.57 -4.25 13.85
C THR A 2 -9.04 -3.11 12.98
N CYS A 3 -9.21 -1.87 13.45
CA CYS A 3 -8.66 -0.66 12.84
C CYS A 3 -7.40 -0.27 13.60
N ILE A 4 -6.28 -0.05 12.90
CA ILE A 4 -5.00 0.31 13.51
C ILE A 4 -4.27 1.36 12.68
N ARG A 5 -3.38 2.12 13.31
CA ARG A 5 -2.38 2.96 12.65
C ARG A 5 -1.19 2.14 12.18
N PHE A 6 -0.36 2.76 11.35
CA PHE A 6 0.87 2.14 10.85
C PHE A 6 1.91 1.92 11.97
N SER A 7 2.01 2.81 12.95
CA SER A 7 2.86 2.65 14.14
C SER A 7 2.49 1.44 15.01
N GLU A 8 1.25 0.95 14.92
CA GLU A 8 0.74 -0.12 15.77
C GLU A 8 0.86 -1.52 15.13
N ILE A 9 1.42 -1.63 13.92
CA ILE A 9 1.51 -2.88 13.16
C ILE A 9 2.17 -4.01 13.96
N GLU A 10 3.32 -3.75 14.59
CA GLU A 10 4.07 -4.74 15.35
C GLU A 10 3.26 -5.29 16.53
N ARG A 11 2.42 -4.44 17.14
CA ARG A 11 1.63 -4.79 18.33
C ARG A 11 0.42 -5.64 17.98
N TYR A 12 -0.33 -5.28 16.92
CA TYR A 12 -1.63 -5.88 16.66
C TYR A 12 -1.67 -6.85 15.48
N VAL A 13 -0.78 -6.71 14.50
CA VAL A 13 -0.85 -7.55 13.30
C VAL A 13 -0.05 -8.83 13.53
N PRO A 14 -0.66 -10.03 13.42
CA PRO A 14 0.09 -11.27 13.54
C PRO A 14 0.88 -11.59 12.26
N ALA A 15 1.90 -12.45 12.41
CA ALA A 15 2.76 -12.92 11.33
C ALA A 15 2.12 -14.07 10.53
N LEU A 16 0.85 -13.91 10.12
CA LEU A 16 0.03 -14.93 9.46
C LEU A 16 -0.44 -14.47 8.07
N PRO A 17 -0.95 -15.38 7.23
CA PRO A 17 -1.64 -15.02 6.00
C PRO A 17 -2.86 -14.14 6.29
N GLY A 18 -3.15 -13.21 5.38
CA GLY A 18 -4.35 -12.39 5.52
C GLY A 18 -4.52 -11.33 4.45
N LEU A 19 -5.62 -10.61 4.61
CA LEU A 19 -6.02 -9.45 3.83
C LEU A 19 -5.83 -8.19 4.68
N TYR A 20 -5.37 -7.12 4.05
CA TYR A 20 -5.41 -5.77 4.59
C TYR A 20 -6.10 -4.81 3.63
N GLU A 21 -6.70 -3.79 4.21
CA GLU A 21 -7.29 -2.66 3.55
C GLU A 21 -6.71 -1.40 4.18
N ILE A 22 -6.37 -0.42 3.36
CA ILE A 22 -5.82 0.87 3.76
C ILE A 22 -6.81 1.93 3.31
N TYR A 23 -7.19 2.77 4.25
CA TYR A 23 -8.13 3.86 4.08
C TYR A 23 -7.49 5.16 4.56
N LYS A 24 -7.98 6.28 4.05
CA LYS A 24 -7.77 7.58 4.67
C LYS A 24 -8.65 7.74 5.91
N ASP A 25 -8.30 8.68 6.78
CA ASP A 25 -9.07 9.08 7.97
C ASP A 25 -10.52 9.49 7.65
N ASP A 26 -10.76 10.08 6.48
CA ASP A 26 -12.10 10.40 5.93
C ASP A 26 -12.91 9.17 5.45
N GLY A 27 -12.35 7.96 5.53
CA GLY A 27 -12.98 6.71 5.09
C GLY A 27 -12.79 6.36 3.61
N THR A 28 -12.08 7.20 2.85
CA THR A 28 -11.77 6.91 1.43
C THR A 28 -10.84 5.72 1.33
N ALA A 29 -11.23 4.72 0.55
CA ALA A 29 -10.41 3.55 0.26
C ALA A 29 -9.19 3.93 -0.59
N LEU A 30 -8.00 3.48 -0.19
CA LEU A 30 -6.76 3.67 -0.94
C LEU A 30 -6.29 2.36 -1.57
N LYS A 31 -6.15 1.33 -0.75
CA LYS A 31 -5.56 0.07 -1.18
C LYS A 31 -6.14 -1.12 -0.45
N VAL A 32 -6.47 -2.16 -1.21
CA VAL A 32 -6.59 -3.52 -0.68
C VAL A 32 -5.36 -4.33 -1.08
N GLY A 33 -4.98 -5.29 -0.24
CA GLY A 33 -4.00 -6.28 -0.62
C GLY A 33 -3.91 -7.48 0.32
N ILE A 34 -3.11 -8.46 -0.07
CA ILE A 34 -2.83 -9.64 0.76
C ILE A 34 -1.36 -9.76 1.16
N GLY A 35 -1.10 -10.57 2.18
CA GLY A 35 0.24 -11.01 2.55
C GLY A 35 0.23 -12.44 3.06
N VAL A 36 1.24 -13.24 2.70
CA VAL A 36 1.52 -14.55 3.36
C VAL A 36 1.98 -14.38 4.81
N ASN A 37 2.57 -13.21 5.09
CA ASN A 37 2.89 -12.73 6.42
C ASN A 37 2.47 -11.27 6.46
N LEU A 38 1.30 -11.03 7.04
CA LEU A 38 0.63 -9.74 7.02
C LEU A 38 1.46 -8.66 7.73
N ARG A 39 2.00 -8.96 8.92
CA ARG A 39 2.89 -8.05 9.66
C ARG A 39 4.05 -7.58 8.79
N LYS A 40 4.79 -8.51 8.17
CA LYS A 40 5.94 -8.19 7.31
C LYS A 40 5.50 -7.31 6.12
N ARG A 41 4.39 -7.65 5.48
CA ARG A 41 3.88 -6.90 4.32
C ARG A 41 3.49 -5.47 4.68
N LEU A 42 2.81 -5.28 5.81
CA LEU A 42 2.41 -3.95 6.27
C LEU A 42 3.60 -3.11 6.72
N ILE A 43 4.60 -3.70 7.39
CA ILE A 43 5.86 -3.00 7.72
C ILE A 43 6.58 -2.52 6.44
N GLN A 44 6.56 -3.33 5.37
CA GLN A 44 7.13 -2.93 4.08
C GLN A 44 6.40 -1.74 3.47
N HIS A 45 5.07 -1.68 3.60
CA HIS A 45 4.29 -0.52 3.20
C HIS A 45 4.61 0.71 4.05
N ARG A 46 4.62 0.58 5.38
CA ARG A 46 4.99 1.66 6.30
C ARG A 46 6.33 2.29 5.94
N LYS A 47 7.35 1.45 5.71
CA LYS A 47 8.71 1.93 5.41
C LYS A 47 8.80 2.71 4.10
N SER A 48 7.93 2.44 3.13
CA SER A 48 7.81 3.19 1.86
C SER A 48 9.13 3.58 1.17
N ARG A 49 10.13 2.70 1.25
CA ARG A 49 11.54 3.04 0.95
C ARG A 49 11.75 3.50 -0.49
N GLN A 50 12.33 4.68 -0.66
CA GLN A 50 12.76 5.24 -1.95
C GLN A 50 13.78 4.33 -2.62
N SER A 51 14.72 3.77 -1.86
CA SER A 51 15.73 2.80 -2.35
C SER A 51 15.13 1.51 -2.95
N ARG A 52 13.82 1.29 -2.79
CA ARG A 52 13.09 0.15 -3.39
C ARG A 52 12.20 0.56 -4.57
N LEU A 53 12.18 1.83 -4.92
CA LEU A 53 11.74 2.33 -6.21
C LEU A 53 12.96 2.39 -7.13
N ILE A 54 12.98 1.55 -8.15
CA ILE A 54 14.16 1.35 -9.00
C ILE A 54 13.82 1.82 -10.40
N LEU A 55 14.48 2.89 -10.83
CA LEU A 55 14.44 3.33 -12.22
C LEU A 55 15.10 2.27 -13.11
N ARG A 56 14.43 1.89 -14.19
CA ARG A 56 14.99 1.02 -15.22
C ARG A 56 16.09 1.76 -15.98
N ALA A 57 17.04 1.01 -16.54
CA ALA A 57 18.10 1.60 -17.37
C ALA A 57 17.49 2.41 -18.53
N GLY A 58 17.90 3.67 -18.67
CA GLY A 58 17.37 4.59 -19.68
C GLY A 58 15.94 5.09 -19.45
N GLY A 59 15.34 4.84 -18.28
CA GLY A 59 13.96 5.23 -17.98
C GLY A 59 13.82 6.66 -17.43
N ASP A 60 12.56 7.09 -17.25
CA ASP A 60 12.19 8.39 -16.67
C ASP A 60 11.41 8.22 -15.35
N TRP A 61 11.77 9.00 -14.32
CA TRP A 61 11.05 9.06 -13.04
C TRP A 61 9.63 9.61 -13.14
N ASN A 62 9.30 10.32 -14.23
CA ASN A 62 7.95 10.79 -14.50
C ASN A 62 7.07 9.72 -15.16
N ASN A 63 7.67 8.64 -15.67
CA ASN A 63 6.95 7.54 -16.30
C ASN A 63 6.80 6.36 -15.31
N PRO A 64 5.58 6.03 -14.87
CA PRO A 64 5.35 4.87 -14.02
C PRO A 64 5.84 3.55 -14.61
N ALA A 65 5.83 3.36 -15.93
CA ALA A 65 6.29 2.11 -16.54
C ALA A 65 7.79 1.84 -16.30
N ASP A 66 8.57 2.91 -16.16
CA ASP A 66 10.02 2.89 -16.03
C ASP A 66 10.50 2.68 -14.59
N VAL A 67 9.59 2.78 -13.62
CA VAL A 67 9.92 2.58 -12.20
C VAL A 67 9.41 1.22 -11.73
N ARG A 68 10.31 0.35 -11.28
CA ARG A 68 9.96 -0.93 -10.65
C ARG A 68 9.90 -0.77 -9.13
N SER A 69 8.84 -1.28 -8.49
CA SER A 69 8.81 -1.44 -7.02
C SER A 69 9.35 -2.81 -6.60
N ALA A 70 10.47 -2.86 -5.88
CA ALA A 70 11.05 -4.10 -5.40
C ALA A 70 10.46 -4.60 -4.07
N GLN A 71 9.64 -3.78 -3.39
CA GLN A 71 9.14 -4.09 -2.05
C GLN A 71 7.67 -3.70 -1.85
N SER A 72 7.33 -2.43 -2.12
CA SER A 72 6.02 -1.86 -1.83
C SER A 72 5.43 -1.26 -3.09
N ILE A 73 4.42 -1.92 -3.68
CA ILE A 73 3.69 -1.33 -4.81
C ILE A 73 2.91 -0.09 -4.39
N LEU A 74 2.44 -0.05 -3.13
CA LEU A 74 1.82 1.14 -2.55
C LEU A 74 2.77 2.34 -2.55
N ALA A 75 4.06 2.15 -2.23
CA ALA A 75 5.03 3.24 -2.26
C ALA A 75 5.16 3.85 -3.66
N LYS A 76 5.07 3.01 -4.70
CA LYS A 76 5.07 3.47 -6.09
C LYS A 76 3.79 4.22 -6.43
N HIS A 77 2.61 3.69 -6.06
CA HIS A 77 1.33 4.40 -6.25
C HIS A 77 1.37 5.79 -5.59
N LEU A 78 1.79 5.86 -4.33
CA LEU A 78 1.93 7.13 -3.61
C LEU A 78 2.93 8.07 -4.29
N TYR A 79 4.10 7.58 -4.70
CA TYR A 79 5.09 8.40 -5.43
C TYR A 79 4.48 9.09 -6.65
N PHE A 80 3.72 8.35 -7.46
CA PHE A 80 3.11 8.88 -8.67
C PHE A 80 1.81 9.66 -8.44
N ALA A 81 1.18 9.53 -7.27
CA ALA A 81 0.11 10.43 -6.85
C ALA A 81 0.63 11.87 -6.63
N GLY A 82 1.94 12.05 -6.48
CA GLY A 82 2.58 13.37 -6.40
C GLY A 82 2.39 14.01 -5.03
N SER A 83 1.19 14.50 -4.76
CA SER A 83 0.82 15.10 -3.48
C SER A 83 -0.64 14.80 -3.12
N ILE A 84 -0.91 14.49 -1.85
CA ILE A 84 -2.25 14.30 -1.32
C ILE A 84 -2.34 15.04 0.01
N ASP A 85 -3.41 15.80 0.24
CA ASP A 85 -3.70 16.48 1.51
C ASP A 85 -2.53 17.34 2.06
N GLY A 86 -1.73 17.93 1.17
CA GLY A 86 -0.57 18.76 1.50
C GLY A 86 0.75 18.00 1.75
N TYR A 87 0.75 16.67 1.67
CA TYR A 87 1.96 15.85 1.82
C TYR A 87 2.65 15.65 0.46
N ASP A 88 3.97 15.86 0.40
CA ASP A 88 4.78 15.48 -0.76
C ASP A 88 5.04 13.96 -0.77
N LEU A 89 4.33 13.25 -1.63
CA LEU A 89 4.44 11.79 -1.73
C LEU A 89 5.58 11.35 -2.65
N ARG A 90 6.24 12.25 -3.38
CA ARG A 90 7.47 11.92 -4.11
C ARG A 90 8.63 11.70 -3.13
N ALA A 91 8.64 12.42 -2.02
CA ALA A 91 9.58 12.20 -0.92
C ALA A 91 9.23 10.96 -0.07
N GLU A 92 10.24 10.22 0.38
CA GLU A 92 10.05 9.09 1.28
C GLU A 92 9.39 9.51 2.60
N ALA A 93 9.89 10.59 3.20
CA ALA A 93 9.36 11.11 4.46
C ALA A 93 7.89 11.49 4.34
N GLY A 94 7.49 12.20 3.28
CA GLY A 94 6.09 12.59 3.09
C GLY A 94 5.16 11.39 2.88
N ARG A 95 5.60 10.31 2.22
CA ARG A 95 4.83 9.06 2.19
C ARG A 95 4.69 8.41 3.56
N GLN A 96 5.75 8.39 4.35
CA GLN A 96 5.73 7.79 5.69
C GLN A 96 4.79 8.57 6.62
N THR A 97 4.90 9.90 6.63
CA THR A 97 4.04 10.78 7.43
C THR A 97 2.58 10.69 6.97
N PHE A 98 2.31 10.72 5.66
CA PHE A 98 0.96 10.55 5.14
C PHE A 98 0.32 9.23 5.58
N LEU A 99 1.06 8.12 5.50
CA LEU A 99 0.55 6.81 5.94
C LEU A 99 0.29 6.78 7.45
N GLU A 100 1.09 7.45 8.27
CA GLU A 100 0.91 7.44 9.72
C GLU A 100 -0.23 8.38 10.18
N GLU A 101 -0.29 9.59 9.62
CA GLU A 101 -1.16 10.66 10.13
C GLU A 101 -2.52 10.67 9.44
N ARG A 102 -2.60 10.25 8.18
CA ARG A 102 -3.83 10.32 7.37
C ARG A 102 -4.43 8.97 7.03
N CYS A 103 -3.78 7.86 7.35
CA CYS A 103 -4.26 6.54 6.97
C CYS A 103 -4.44 5.60 8.17
N TYR A 104 -5.37 4.67 8.01
CA TYR A 104 -5.53 3.53 8.91
C TYR A 104 -5.61 2.23 8.13
N ILE A 105 -5.35 1.13 8.84
CA ILE A 105 -5.35 -0.22 8.29
C ILE A 105 -6.49 -1.00 8.95
N ARG A 106 -7.30 -1.67 8.12
CA ARG A 106 -8.15 -2.78 8.55
C ARG A 106 -7.53 -4.07 8.08
N PHE A 107 -7.57 -5.11 8.90
CA PHE A 107 -7.06 -6.41 8.49
C PHE A 107 -7.91 -7.57 8.99
N ARG A 108 -7.76 -8.70 8.30
CA ARG A 108 -8.34 -10.00 8.62
C ARG A 108 -7.33 -11.10 8.34
N ILE A 109 -7.20 -12.01 9.29
CA ILE A 109 -6.38 -13.22 9.14
C ILE A 109 -7.17 -14.29 8.40
N THR A 110 -6.48 -15.02 7.55
CA THR A 110 -7.01 -16.14 6.78
C THR A 110 -6.23 -17.40 7.09
N SER A 111 -6.84 -18.56 6.80
CA SER A 111 -6.19 -19.86 6.93
C SER A 111 -5.07 -20.07 5.92
N SER A 112 -5.19 -19.44 4.75
CA SER A 112 -4.25 -19.56 3.63
C SER A 112 -4.14 -18.27 2.82
N ARG A 113 -3.13 -18.21 1.95
CA ARG A 113 -2.97 -17.12 0.99
C ARG A 113 -4.07 -17.16 -0.08
N GLU A 114 -4.51 -18.35 -0.45
CA GLU A 114 -5.51 -18.60 -1.47
C GLU A 114 -6.87 -18.05 -1.02
N GLU A 115 -7.24 -18.28 0.25
CA GLU A 115 -8.42 -17.66 0.85
C GLU A 115 -8.31 -16.12 0.83
N ALA A 116 -7.17 -15.55 1.23
CA ALA A 116 -6.96 -14.11 1.18
C ALA A 116 -7.10 -13.56 -0.25
N ARG A 117 -6.55 -14.27 -1.25
CA ARG A 117 -6.61 -13.87 -2.66
C ARG A 117 -8.02 -13.90 -3.21
N SER A 118 -8.85 -14.86 -2.79
CA SER A 118 -10.27 -14.91 -3.16
C SER A 118 -11.02 -13.71 -2.61
N LEU A 119 -10.78 -13.34 -1.34
CA LEU A 119 -11.38 -12.14 -0.72
C LEU A 119 -10.90 -10.84 -1.40
N GLU A 120 -9.60 -10.72 -1.67
CA GLU A 120 -9.01 -9.56 -2.35
C GLU A 120 -9.64 -9.35 -3.72
N ARG A 121 -9.83 -10.41 -4.52
CA ARG A 121 -10.47 -10.30 -5.84
C ARG A 121 -11.89 -9.76 -5.79
N VAL A 122 -12.69 -10.17 -4.80
CA VAL A 122 -14.05 -9.67 -4.60
C VAL A 122 -14.04 -8.17 -4.29
N LEU A 123 -13.12 -7.73 -3.42
CA LEU A 123 -12.96 -6.32 -3.07
C LEU A 123 -12.40 -5.48 -4.22
N GLU A 124 -11.44 -6.02 -4.97
CA GLU A 124 -10.88 -5.36 -6.16
C GLU A 124 -11.95 -5.15 -7.24
N ALA A 125 -12.79 -6.16 -7.48
CA ALA A 125 -13.90 -6.11 -8.44
C ALA A 125 -14.97 -5.07 -8.05
N GLY A 126 -15.10 -4.73 -6.77
CA GLY A 126 -15.98 -3.66 -6.30
C GLY A 126 -15.54 -2.25 -6.68
N GLY A 127 -14.33 -2.06 -7.23
CA GLY A 127 -13.86 -0.78 -7.78
C GLY A 127 -13.49 0.31 -6.77
N ALA A 128 -13.70 0.08 -5.47
CA ALA A 128 -13.50 1.10 -4.43
C ALA A 128 -12.03 1.48 -4.19
N PHE A 129 -11.07 0.60 -4.50
CA PHE A 129 -9.66 0.82 -4.20
C PHE A 129 -8.89 1.34 -5.42
N PRO A 130 -8.39 2.58 -5.44
CA PRO A 130 -7.66 3.13 -6.58
C PRO A 130 -6.26 2.49 -6.74
N PHE A 131 -5.56 2.13 -5.66
CA PHE A 131 -4.18 1.61 -5.74
C PHE A 131 -4.12 0.09 -5.89
N GLN A 132 -4.72 -0.39 -6.99
CA GLN A 132 -4.69 -1.77 -7.45
C GLN A 132 -3.67 -1.95 -8.57
N GLY A 133 -3.16 -3.18 -8.74
CA GLY A 133 -2.32 -3.54 -9.89
C GLY A 133 -1.10 -2.64 -10.12
N ARG A 134 -0.82 -2.37 -11.40
CA ARG A 134 0.26 -1.47 -11.84
C ARG A 134 -0.20 0.00 -11.71
N VAL A 135 0.75 0.89 -11.49
CA VAL A 135 0.51 2.33 -11.61
C VAL A 135 0.33 2.65 -13.09
N ASN A 136 -0.83 3.14 -13.48
CA ASN A 136 -1.11 3.58 -14.84
C ASN A 136 -0.85 5.09 -14.97
N PRO A 137 -0.26 5.57 -16.07
CA PRO A 137 0.01 6.99 -16.30
C PRO A 137 -1.25 7.84 -16.57
N GLU A 138 -2.39 7.21 -16.89
CA GLU A 138 -3.63 7.90 -17.31
C GLU A 138 -4.72 7.89 -16.23
N ARG A 139 -4.39 8.23 -14.98
CA ARG A 139 -5.40 8.42 -13.93
C ARG A 139 -5.32 9.80 -13.31
#